data_AF-A0A6A0A212-F1
#
_entry.id   AF-A0A6A0A212-F1
#
_cell.length_a   1.000
_cell.length_b   1.000
_cell.length_c   1.000
_cell.angle_alpha   90.00
_cell.angle_beta   90.00
_cell.angle_gamma   90.00
#
_symmetry.space_group_name_H-M   'P 1'
#
loop_
_entity.id
_entity.type
_entity.pdbx_description
1 polymer ?
#
loop_
_entity_poly.entity_id
_entity_poly.type
_entity_poly.pdbx_seq_one_letter_code
_entity_poly.pdbx_strand_id
1 'polypeptide(L)'
;MAEELPLVGVSFEAGRGLEQVLDWIGRSLTKTVLVQVSTNLLSIRPVLEGLQALPTVPLAEELVYGQAPQRTSYLSAAQVEMAIAQQLVELENAGKALDPSQVAALEHGLGQRVALIQGPPGTGKTFIGVMLSQAIVHHSQETILCVCYTNHALDQFLEALLDKGIKDIVRIGGGSKSSRLAPYNVWELSEEEDRTMSSARRYGTLQELVSADLKHIRDLELKLAALQPPVQHFVRGTEKGGKPDKSGWVETTFG
;
A
#
# COMPACT_ATOMS: atom_id res chain seq x y z
N MET A 1 16.09 -47.26 14.72
CA MET A 1 15.80 -45.94 15.29
C MET A 1 15.56 -45.01 14.13
N ALA A 2 14.35 -44.44 13.99
CA ALA A 2 13.99 -43.64 12.82
C ALA A 2 14.46 -42.19 13.04
N GLU A 3 15.29 -41.67 12.13
CA GLU A 3 15.66 -40.24 12.11
C GLU A 3 14.41 -39.39 11.87
N GLU A 4 14.17 -38.40 12.73
CA GLU A 4 13.07 -37.44 12.58
C GLU A 4 13.38 -36.48 11.42
N LEU A 5 12.52 -36.52 10.39
CA LEU A 5 12.60 -35.66 9.22
C LEU A 5 12.33 -34.18 9.58
N PRO A 6 13.00 -33.22 8.91
CA PRO A 6 12.81 -31.80 9.19
C PRO A 6 11.42 -31.32 8.80
N LEU A 7 10.89 -30.45 9.66
CA LEU A 7 9.51 -30.04 9.68
C LEU A 7 9.42 -28.63 9.06
N VAL A 8 8.76 -28.50 7.90
CA VAL A 8 8.68 -27.23 7.15
C VAL A 8 7.23 -26.79 7.02
N GLY A 9 6.96 -25.51 7.27
CA GLY A 9 5.60 -25.01 7.38
C GLY A 9 5.18 -23.88 6.43
N VAL A 10 3.88 -23.86 6.10
CA VAL A 10 3.26 -22.97 5.09
C VAL A 10 1.99 -22.30 5.65
N SER A 11 1.58 -21.17 5.05
CA SER A 11 0.55 -20.21 5.51
C SER A 11 -0.48 -19.85 4.43
N PHE A 12 -1.75 -19.67 4.79
CA PHE A 12 -2.78 -19.12 3.88
C PHE A 12 -3.77 -18.19 4.63
N GLU A 13 -4.36 -17.21 3.94
CA GLU A 13 -5.50 -16.43 4.45
C GLU A 13 -6.81 -17.24 4.38
N ALA A 14 -7.69 -17.06 5.36
CA ALA A 14 -8.98 -17.74 5.39
C ALA A 14 -9.89 -17.23 4.25
N GLY A 15 -10.13 -18.08 3.26
CA GLY A 15 -10.99 -17.83 2.10
C GLY A 15 -11.23 -19.12 1.30
N ARG A 16 -12.13 -19.08 0.31
CA ARG A 16 -12.61 -20.25 -0.47
C ARG A 16 -11.53 -21.02 -1.26
N GLY A 17 -10.25 -20.67 -1.12
CA GLY A 17 -9.12 -21.37 -1.73
C GLY A 17 -8.43 -22.39 -0.80
N LEU A 18 -8.52 -22.24 0.52
CA LEU A 18 -7.82 -23.14 1.45
C LEU A 18 -8.39 -24.56 1.40
N GLU A 19 -9.71 -24.69 1.37
CA GLU A 19 -10.39 -25.99 1.26
C GLU A 19 -10.05 -26.68 -0.06
N GLN A 20 -9.96 -25.93 -1.17
CA GLN A 20 -9.53 -26.46 -2.46
C GLN A 20 -8.05 -26.86 -2.47
N VAL A 21 -7.17 -26.09 -1.83
CA VAL A 21 -5.74 -26.42 -1.68
C VAL A 21 -5.57 -27.65 -0.78
N LEU A 22 -6.35 -27.78 0.29
CA LEU A 22 -6.33 -28.94 1.18
C LEU A 22 -6.95 -30.20 0.54
N ASP A 23 -7.98 -30.05 -0.30
CA ASP A 23 -8.53 -31.13 -1.13
C ASP A 23 -7.54 -31.54 -2.22
N TRP A 24 -6.84 -30.58 -2.82
CA TRP A 24 -5.81 -30.83 -3.84
C TRP A 24 -4.55 -31.49 -3.26
N ILE A 25 -4.17 -31.12 -2.04
CA ILE A 25 -3.08 -31.74 -1.25
C ILE A 25 -3.57 -33.04 -0.55
N GLY A 26 -4.83 -33.43 -0.77
CA GLY A 26 -5.48 -34.55 -0.14
C GLY A 26 -4.64 -35.83 -0.08
N ARG A 27 -4.21 -36.13 1.16
CA ARG A 27 -3.81 -37.44 1.72
C ARG A 27 -2.32 -37.82 1.67
N SER A 28 -1.46 -37.05 2.34
CA SER A 28 -0.47 -37.60 3.29
C SER A 28 0.40 -36.48 3.89
N LEU A 29 -0.08 -35.83 4.94
CA LEU A 29 0.71 -34.90 5.77
C LEU A 29 1.15 -35.56 7.09
N THR A 30 1.57 -36.81 7.04
CA THR A 30 2.22 -37.45 8.20
C THR A 30 3.65 -36.92 8.31
N LYS A 31 3.99 -36.34 9.46
CA LYS A 31 5.30 -35.73 9.80
C LYS A 31 5.60 -34.37 9.12
N THR A 32 4.65 -33.43 9.13
CA THR A 32 4.89 -32.05 8.67
C THR A 32 4.17 -31.04 9.58
N VAL A 33 4.82 -29.92 9.94
CA VAL A 33 4.19 -28.80 10.67
C VAL A 33 4.12 -27.60 9.76
N LEU A 34 2.90 -27.11 9.55
CA LEU A 34 2.62 -25.87 8.85
C LEU A 34 2.77 -24.65 9.79
N VAL A 35 3.43 -23.59 9.30
CA VAL A 35 3.63 -22.33 10.02
C VAL A 35 3.12 -21.20 9.14
N GLN A 36 2.13 -20.48 9.68
CA GLN A 36 1.50 -19.36 9.01
C GLN A 36 2.30 -18.06 9.18
N VAL A 37 2.91 -17.56 8.10
CA VAL A 37 3.42 -16.19 8.01
C VAL A 37 2.50 -15.41 7.08
N SER A 38 1.69 -14.53 7.65
CA SER A 38 0.94 -13.53 6.88
C SER A 38 1.93 -12.48 6.38
N THR A 39 2.02 -12.27 5.07
CA THR A 39 2.75 -11.13 4.48
C THR A 39 2.29 -9.79 5.05
N ASN A 40 1.02 -9.71 5.46
CA ASN A 40 0.47 -8.59 6.23
C ASN A 40 1.16 -8.36 7.59
N LEU A 41 1.65 -9.40 8.27
CA LEU A 41 2.34 -9.27 9.54
C LEU A 41 3.74 -8.67 9.36
N LEU A 42 4.45 -9.07 8.30
CA LEU A 42 5.77 -8.53 7.96
C LEU A 42 5.69 -7.10 7.41
N SER A 43 4.63 -6.76 6.66
CA SER A 43 4.44 -5.40 6.13
C SER A 43 4.00 -4.39 7.18
N ILE A 44 3.25 -4.83 8.21
CA ILE A 44 2.79 -3.97 9.30
C ILE A 44 3.86 -3.83 10.39
N ARG A 45 4.82 -4.77 10.48
CA ARG A 45 5.88 -4.75 11.50
C ARG A 45 6.64 -3.42 11.58
N PRO A 46 7.14 -2.81 10.48
CA PRO A 46 7.79 -1.49 10.55
C PRO A 46 6.87 -0.39 11.10
N VAL A 47 5.58 -0.45 10.79
CA VAL A 47 4.57 0.50 11.29
C VAL A 47 4.39 0.32 12.80
N LEU A 48 4.25 -0.92 13.27
CA LEU A 48 4.12 -1.21 14.71
C LEU A 48 5.37 -0.86 15.50
N GLU A 49 6.56 -1.19 14.98
CA GLU A 49 7.84 -0.80 15.57
C GLU A 49 7.95 0.73 15.65
N GLY A 50 7.54 1.44 14.59
CA GLY A 50 7.45 2.89 14.59
C GLY A 50 6.51 3.43 15.66
N LEU A 51 5.29 2.89 15.75
CA LEU A 51 4.30 3.28 16.76
C LEU A 51 4.78 3.01 18.19
N GLN A 52 5.46 1.88 18.43
CA GLN A 52 6.03 1.53 19.72
C GLN A 52 7.21 2.43 20.11
N ALA A 53 7.95 2.94 19.12
CA ALA A 53 9.08 3.84 19.34
C ALA A 53 8.65 5.32 19.53
N LEU A 54 7.38 5.66 19.31
CA LEU A 54 6.88 7.03 19.51
C LEU A 54 6.96 7.40 21.01
N PRO A 55 7.73 8.44 21.39
CA PRO A 55 7.87 8.84 22.79
C PRO A 55 6.58 9.44 23.36
N THR A 56 5.78 10.06 22.50
CA THR A 56 4.47 10.63 22.82
C THR A 56 3.54 10.47 21.63
N VAL A 57 2.23 10.51 21.87
CA VAL A 57 1.23 10.57 20.81
C VAL A 57 1.23 11.98 20.22
N PRO A 58 1.59 12.17 18.93
CA PRO A 58 1.52 13.48 18.32
C PRO A 58 0.09 14.04 18.39
N LEU A 59 -0.04 15.34 18.66
CA LEU A 59 -1.33 16.05 18.73
C LEU A 59 -2.28 15.53 19.83
N ALA A 60 -1.75 14.87 20.88
CA ALA A 60 -2.59 14.34 21.96
C ALA A 60 -3.39 15.42 22.70
N GLU A 61 -2.83 16.61 22.87
CA GLU A 61 -3.50 17.75 23.51
C GLU A 61 -4.81 18.07 22.80
N GLU A 62 -4.78 18.19 21.47
CA GLU A 62 -5.94 18.52 20.66
C GLU A 62 -6.86 17.30 20.44
N LEU A 63 -6.30 16.14 20.09
CA LEU A 63 -7.08 14.97 19.63
C LEU A 63 -7.56 14.04 20.74
N VAL A 64 -6.82 13.93 21.84
CA VAL A 64 -7.13 13.02 22.96
C VAL A 64 -7.70 13.78 24.13
N TYR A 65 -7.10 14.93 24.47
CA TYR A 65 -7.49 15.73 25.64
C TYR A 65 -8.47 16.86 25.31
N GLY A 66 -8.76 17.09 24.02
CA GLY A 66 -9.75 18.08 23.58
C GLY A 66 -9.35 19.53 23.90
N GLN A 67 -8.06 19.82 24.01
CA GLN A 67 -7.56 21.17 24.19
C GLN A 67 -7.74 22.00 22.91
N ALA A 68 -7.83 23.32 23.06
CA ALA A 68 -7.92 24.23 21.92
C ALA A 68 -6.66 24.11 21.04
N PRO A 69 -6.79 24.11 19.70
CA PRO A 69 -5.64 24.00 18.81
C PRO A 69 -4.63 25.11 19.06
N GLN A 70 -3.37 24.73 19.29
CA GLN A 70 -2.28 25.69 19.42
C GLN A 70 -1.83 26.20 18.05
N ARG A 71 -1.00 27.24 18.04
CA ARG A 71 -0.43 27.78 16.82
C ARG A 71 0.63 26.87 16.21
N THR A 72 0.74 26.90 14.89
CA THR A 72 1.81 26.23 14.15
C THR A 72 3.18 26.82 14.51
N SER A 73 4.22 25.99 14.48
CA SER A 73 5.60 26.43 14.73
C SER A 73 6.33 26.87 13.45
N TYR A 74 5.83 26.43 12.29
CA TYR A 74 6.49 26.63 11.00
C TYR A 74 6.05 27.91 10.26
N LEU A 75 4.97 28.56 10.71
CA LEU A 75 4.55 29.89 10.24
C LEU A 75 4.24 30.80 11.43
N SER A 76 4.83 31.99 11.46
CA SER A 76 4.43 33.06 12.37
C SER A 76 3.08 33.65 11.98
N ALA A 77 2.40 34.34 12.91
CA ALA A 77 1.12 35.00 12.61
C ALA A 77 1.22 35.99 11.44
N ALA A 78 2.31 36.74 11.36
CA ALA A 78 2.55 37.66 10.25
C ALA A 78 2.73 36.92 8.90
N GLN A 79 3.38 35.75 8.90
CA GLN A 79 3.50 34.93 7.69
C GLN A 79 2.15 34.34 7.28
N VAL A 80 1.30 33.94 8.23
CA VAL A 80 -0.06 33.47 7.93
C VAL A 80 -0.90 34.59 7.30
N GLU A 81 -0.91 35.78 7.89
CA GLU A 81 -1.63 36.95 7.35
C GLU A 81 -1.13 37.30 5.95
N MET A 82 0.19 37.32 5.76
CA MET A 82 0.81 37.59 4.45
C MET A 82 0.43 36.54 3.40
N ALA A 83 0.47 35.25 3.76
CA ALA A 83 0.12 34.16 2.84
C ALA A 83 -1.34 34.24 2.39
N ILE A 84 -2.26 34.55 3.31
CA ILE A 84 -3.68 34.70 3.00
C ILE A 84 -3.91 35.93 2.13
N ALA A 85 -3.31 37.07 2.47
CA ALA A 85 -3.42 38.29 1.68
C ALA A 85 -2.92 38.07 0.23
N GLN A 86 -1.80 37.37 0.06
CA GLN A 86 -1.27 37.04 -1.27
C GLN A 86 -2.26 36.19 -2.07
N GLN A 87 -2.88 35.18 -1.45
CA GLN A 87 -3.86 34.33 -2.13
C GLN A 87 -5.13 35.08 -2.51
N LEU A 88 -5.62 35.98 -1.64
CA LEU A 88 -6.80 36.79 -1.94
C LEU A 88 -6.56 37.71 -3.15
N VAL A 89 -5.38 38.34 -3.23
CA VAL A 89 -4.99 39.15 -4.39
C VAL A 89 -4.87 38.32 -5.66
N GLU A 90 -4.26 37.13 -5.59
CA GLU A 90 -4.18 36.21 -6.74
C GLU A 90 -5.57 35.81 -7.26
N LEU A 91 -6.53 35.58 -6.35
CA LEU A 91 -7.90 35.23 -6.72
C LEU A 91 -8.68 36.40 -7.29
N GLU A 92 -8.54 37.60 -6.70
CA GLU A 92 -9.17 38.82 -7.20
C GLU A 92 -8.71 39.12 -8.64
N ASN A 93 -7.41 39.01 -8.90
CA ASN A 93 -6.84 39.13 -10.25
C ASN A 93 -7.39 38.08 -11.24
N ALA A 94 -7.81 36.92 -10.74
CA ALA A 94 -8.45 35.87 -11.53
C ALA A 94 -9.98 36.00 -11.61
N GLY A 95 -10.57 37.09 -11.09
CA GLY A 95 -12.02 37.31 -11.06
C GLY A 95 -12.76 36.34 -10.13
N LYS A 96 -12.09 35.84 -9.09
CA LYS A 96 -12.63 34.89 -8.12
C LYS A 96 -12.56 35.48 -6.72
N ALA A 97 -13.43 35.02 -5.83
CA ALA A 97 -13.42 35.37 -4.42
C ALA A 97 -13.68 34.14 -3.58
N LEU A 98 -13.13 34.13 -2.37
CA LEU A 98 -13.45 33.13 -1.35
C LEU A 98 -14.69 33.55 -0.59
N ASP A 99 -15.53 32.60 -0.25
CA ASP A 99 -16.57 32.85 0.73
C ASP A 99 -15.97 32.92 2.16
N PRO A 100 -16.67 33.53 3.13
CA PRO A 100 -16.14 33.69 4.49
C PRO A 100 -15.73 32.38 5.16
N SER A 101 -16.40 31.26 4.85
CA SER A 101 -16.05 29.96 5.44
C SER A 101 -14.75 29.39 4.85
N GLN A 102 -14.48 29.66 3.58
CA GLN A 102 -13.22 29.32 2.92
C GLN A 102 -12.05 30.14 3.45
N VAL A 103 -12.26 31.45 3.70
CA VAL A 103 -11.25 32.30 4.35
C VAL A 103 -10.94 31.77 5.76
N ALA A 104 -11.96 31.48 6.57
CA ALA A 104 -11.77 30.89 7.89
C ALA A 104 -11.06 29.52 7.84
N ALA A 105 -11.32 28.70 6.80
CA ALA A 105 -10.64 27.44 6.61
C ALA A 105 -9.13 27.61 6.31
N LEU A 106 -8.75 28.65 5.56
CA LEU A 106 -7.35 29.00 5.33
C LEU A 106 -6.67 29.52 6.59
N GLU A 107 -7.32 30.44 7.33
CA GLU A 107 -6.82 30.98 8.59
C GLU A 107 -6.55 29.88 9.62
N HIS A 108 -7.51 28.97 9.82
CA HIS A 108 -7.35 27.84 10.71
C HIS A 108 -6.30 26.84 10.20
N GLY A 109 -6.32 26.52 8.90
CA GLY A 109 -5.39 25.53 8.33
C GLY A 109 -3.92 25.96 8.36
N LEU A 110 -3.63 27.26 8.23
CA LEU A 110 -2.26 27.79 8.31
C LEU A 110 -1.84 28.17 9.73
N GLY A 111 -2.81 28.61 10.54
CA GLY A 111 -2.55 29.16 11.87
C GLY A 111 -2.56 28.13 12.99
N GLN A 112 -3.21 26.98 12.83
CA GLN A 112 -3.40 25.98 13.89
C GLN A 112 -2.65 24.68 13.60
N ARG A 113 -2.14 24.03 14.66
CA ARG A 113 -1.47 22.71 14.54
C ARG A 113 -2.40 21.62 14.03
N VAL A 114 -3.71 21.77 14.28
CA VAL A 114 -4.75 20.85 13.84
C VAL A 114 -5.95 21.67 13.40
N ALA A 115 -6.43 21.39 12.18
CA ALA A 115 -7.67 21.95 11.65
C ALA A 115 -8.49 20.86 10.98
N LEU A 116 -9.81 20.85 11.24
CA LEU A 116 -10.76 19.97 10.57
C LEU A 116 -11.61 20.80 9.60
N ILE A 117 -11.42 20.59 8.30
CA ILE A 117 -12.17 21.29 7.26
C ILE A 117 -13.26 20.35 6.73
N GLN A 118 -14.52 20.68 7.03
CA GLN A 118 -15.69 19.92 6.60
C GLN A 118 -16.51 20.73 5.59
N GLY A 119 -17.02 20.05 4.56
CA GLY A 119 -17.97 20.65 3.63
C GLY A 119 -18.64 19.60 2.74
N PRO A 120 -19.88 19.84 2.26
CA PRO A 120 -20.56 18.98 1.29
C PRO A 120 -19.74 18.71 0.01
N PRO A 121 -20.13 17.72 -0.82
CA PRO A 121 -19.53 17.54 -2.14
C PRO A 121 -19.59 18.83 -2.96
N GLY A 122 -18.50 19.18 -3.66
CA GLY A 122 -18.43 20.38 -4.50
C GLY A 122 -18.11 21.70 -3.79
N THR A 123 -18.00 21.76 -2.46
CA THR A 123 -17.73 23.02 -1.73
C THR A 123 -16.26 23.47 -1.70
N GLY A 124 -15.46 23.07 -2.70
CA GLY A 124 -14.09 23.56 -2.85
C GLY A 124 -13.06 23.02 -1.84
N LYS A 125 -13.31 21.92 -1.13
CA LYS A 125 -12.33 21.33 -0.19
C LYS A 125 -10.95 21.07 -0.82
N THR A 126 -10.92 20.47 -2.01
CA THR A 126 -9.68 20.24 -2.78
C THR A 126 -9.00 21.57 -3.10
N PHE A 127 -9.77 22.57 -3.51
CA PHE A 127 -9.26 23.89 -3.83
C PHE A 127 -8.65 24.59 -2.60
N ILE A 128 -9.29 24.50 -1.43
CA ILE A 128 -8.74 24.98 -0.16
C ILE A 128 -7.47 24.21 0.22
N GLY A 129 -7.46 22.88 0.08
CA GLY A 129 -6.26 22.08 0.37
C GLY A 129 -5.07 22.43 -0.54
N VAL A 130 -5.33 22.72 -1.82
CA VAL A 130 -4.31 23.19 -2.77
C VAL A 130 -3.77 24.56 -2.35
N MET A 131 -4.64 25.48 -1.96
CA MET A 131 -4.23 26.79 -1.44
C MET A 131 -3.41 26.67 -0.14
N LEU A 132 -3.84 25.84 0.81
CA LEU A 132 -3.06 25.57 2.03
C LEU A 132 -1.66 25.05 1.67
N SER A 133 -1.58 24.08 0.77
CA SER A 133 -0.30 23.50 0.35
C SER A 133 0.60 24.54 -0.34
N GLN A 134 0.03 25.35 -1.23
CA GLN A 134 0.75 26.43 -1.91
C GLN A 134 1.32 27.45 -0.90
N ALA A 135 0.52 27.86 0.08
CA ALA A 135 0.98 28.78 1.12
C ALA A 135 2.09 28.18 1.98
N ILE A 136 1.97 26.93 2.42
CA ILE A 136 3.00 26.26 3.23
C ILE A 136 4.30 26.11 2.45
N VAL A 137 4.24 25.66 1.18
CA VAL A 137 5.44 25.50 0.32
C VAL A 137 6.13 26.84 0.06
N HIS A 138 5.38 27.92 -0.14
CA HIS A 138 5.96 29.23 -0.47
C HIS A 138 6.48 30.01 0.75
N HIS A 139 5.93 29.76 1.94
CA HIS A 139 6.23 30.57 3.13
C HIS A 139 6.93 29.81 4.26
N SER A 140 7.21 28.52 4.10
CA SER A 140 7.96 27.69 5.05
C SER A 140 9.04 26.87 4.37
N GLN A 141 9.79 26.08 5.15
CA GLN A 141 10.75 25.09 4.65
C GLN A 141 10.25 23.65 4.91
N GLU A 142 8.97 23.51 5.27
CA GLU A 142 8.39 22.23 5.64
C GLU A 142 8.05 21.37 4.41
N THR A 143 8.20 20.07 4.56
CA THR A 143 7.73 19.09 3.58
C THR A 143 6.31 18.64 3.93
N ILE A 144 5.42 18.64 2.94
CA ILE A 144 4.02 18.25 3.13
C ILE A 144 3.84 16.76 2.82
N LEU A 145 3.38 15.99 3.80
CA LEU A 145 2.88 14.63 3.58
C LEU A 145 1.38 14.67 3.24
N CYS A 146 1.02 14.40 1.99
CA CYS A 146 -0.37 14.26 1.56
C CYS A 146 -0.83 12.80 1.64
N VAL A 147 -1.90 12.54 2.40
CA VAL A 147 -2.49 11.20 2.52
C VAL A 147 -3.96 11.26 2.10
N CYS A 148 -4.37 10.36 1.21
CA CYS A 148 -5.74 10.22 0.73
C CYS A 148 -6.19 8.76 0.81
N TYR A 149 -7.50 8.54 0.97
CA TYR A 149 -8.07 7.19 1.04
C TYR A 149 -8.00 6.45 -0.30
N THR A 150 -8.04 7.15 -1.43
CA THR A 150 -7.99 6.56 -2.77
C THR A 150 -6.90 7.18 -3.63
N ASN A 151 -6.31 6.39 -4.53
CA ASN A 151 -5.36 6.88 -5.53
C ASN A 151 -5.96 7.98 -6.41
N HIS A 152 -7.25 7.86 -6.76
CA HIS A 152 -7.90 8.85 -7.62
C HIS A 152 -7.98 10.23 -6.95
N ALA A 153 -8.32 10.27 -5.65
CA ALA A 153 -8.36 11.53 -4.90
C ALA A 153 -6.95 12.13 -4.74
N LEU A 154 -5.95 11.29 -4.47
CA LEU A 154 -4.55 11.73 -4.41
C LEU A 154 -4.09 12.31 -5.74
N ASP A 155 -4.30 11.59 -6.84
CA ASP A 155 -3.86 12.00 -8.16
C ASP A 155 -4.50 13.34 -8.57
N GLN A 156 -5.82 13.51 -8.34
CA GLN A 156 -6.50 14.80 -8.58
C GLN A 156 -5.93 15.95 -7.75
N PHE A 157 -5.57 15.68 -6.49
CA PHE A 157 -4.98 16.69 -5.62
C PHE A 157 -3.58 17.10 -6.12
N LEU A 158 -2.73 16.13 -6.44
CA LEU A 158 -1.37 16.38 -6.94
C LEU A 158 -1.38 17.08 -8.30
N GLU A 159 -2.28 16.71 -9.22
CA GLU A 159 -2.46 17.41 -10.50
C GLU A 159 -2.83 18.89 -10.29
N ALA A 160 -3.68 19.19 -9.32
CA ALA A 160 -4.03 20.56 -8.99
C ALA A 160 -2.85 21.35 -8.39
N LEU A 161 -1.93 20.69 -7.67
CA LEU A 161 -0.66 21.31 -7.24
C LEU A 161 0.26 21.58 -8.44
N LEU A 162 0.34 20.65 -9.40
CA LEU A 162 1.09 20.85 -10.64
C LEU A 162 0.55 22.04 -11.44
N ASP A 163 -0.78 22.20 -11.51
CA ASP A 163 -1.44 23.34 -12.15
C ASP A 163 -1.10 24.68 -11.48
N LYS A 164 -0.72 24.64 -10.19
CA LYS A 164 -0.20 25.79 -9.43
C LYS A 164 1.30 25.98 -9.53
N GLY A 165 1.98 25.16 -10.34
CA GLY A 165 3.43 25.25 -10.57
C GLY A 165 4.28 24.58 -9.49
N ILE A 166 3.67 23.90 -8.52
CA ILE A 166 4.38 23.14 -7.48
C ILE A 166 4.81 21.82 -8.11
N LYS A 167 6.11 21.68 -8.40
CA LYS A 167 6.69 20.50 -9.07
C LYS A 167 7.60 19.67 -8.17
N ASP A 168 7.97 20.19 -7.00
CA ASP A 168 8.74 19.42 -6.03
C ASP A 168 7.80 18.45 -5.30
N ILE A 169 7.44 17.37 -6.00
CA ILE A 169 6.44 16.38 -5.58
C ILE A 169 7.02 14.99 -5.78
N VAL A 170 6.91 14.15 -4.76
CA VAL A 170 7.19 12.72 -4.85
C VAL A 170 5.92 11.94 -4.55
N ARG A 171 5.41 11.22 -5.55
CA ARG A 171 4.25 10.32 -5.42
C ARG A 171 4.74 8.92 -5.06
N ILE A 172 4.25 8.40 -3.93
CA ILE A 172 4.56 7.05 -3.45
C ILE A 172 3.34 6.15 -3.62
N GLY A 173 3.55 4.96 -4.18
CA GLY A 173 2.53 3.92 -4.34
C GLY A 173 2.19 3.59 -5.80
N GLY A 174 1.67 2.39 -6.03
CA GLY A 174 1.28 1.92 -7.37
C GLY A 174 -0.08 2.44 -7.84
N GLY A 175 -0.43 2.18 -9.10
CA GLY A 175 -1.80 2.32 -9.61
C GLY A 175 -2.27 3.76 -9.87
N SER A 176 -1.36 4.70 -10.15
CA SER A 176 -1.78 5.96 -10.81
C SER A 176 -2.29 5.64 -12.21
N LYS A 177 -3.26 6.43 -12.68
CA LYS A 177 -3.64 6.47 -14.09
C LYS A 177 -3.30 7.81 -14.74
N SER A 178 -2.71 8.73 -13.99
CA SER A 178 -2.33 10.05 -14.49
C SER A 178 -0.99 9.98 -15.19
N SER A 179 -1.00 10.27 -16.49
CA SER A 179 0.25 10.46 -17.25
C SER A 179 1.03 11.69 -16.80
N ARG A 180 0.37 12.69 -16.22
CA ARG A 180 1.00 13.91 -15.69
C ARG A 180 1.82 13.65 -14.44
N LEU A 181 1.42 12.65 -13.64
CA LEU A 181 2.08 12.27 -12.40
C LEU A 181 3.12 11.17 -12.57
N ALA A 182 3.20 10.55 -13.76
CA ALA A 182 4.20 9.53 -14.06
C ALA A 182 5.63 9.99 -13.68
N PRO A 183 6.12 11.17 -14.12
CA PRO A 183 7.48 11.62 -13.80
C PRO A 183 7.74 11.91 -12.31
N TYR A 184 6.68 11.99 -11.49
CA TYR A 184 6.78 12.27 -10.06
C TYR A 184 6.64 10.99 -9.22
N ASN A 185 6.40 9.83 -9.85
CA ASN A 185 6.38 8.56 -9.14
C ASN A 185 7.77 8.19 -8.67
N VAL A 186 7.89 7.80 -7.41
CA VAL A 186 9.16 7.38 -6.80
C VAL A 186 9.89 6.30 -7.62
N TRP A 187 9.14 5.40 -8.26
CA TRP A 187 9.68 4.35 -9.11
C TRP A 187 10.33 4.91 -10.38
N GLU A 188 9.68 5.87 -11.04
CA GLU A 188 10.18 6.48 -12.28
C GLU A 188 11.34 7.43 -11.99
N LEU A 189 11.27 8.17 -10.88
CA LEU A 189 12.38 8.98 -10.37
C LEU A 189 13.61 8.13 -10.05
N SER A 190 13.41 6.95 -9.44
CA SER A 190 14.52 6.03 -9.17
C SER A 190 15.16 5.49 -10.44
N GLU A 191 14.40 5.28 -11.53
CA GLU A 191 14.94 4.85 -12.82
C GLU A 191 15.74 5.95 -13.54
N GLU A 192 15.37 7.23 -13.36
CA GLU A 192 16.16 8.36 -13.87
C GLU A 192 17.46 8.55 -13.07
N GLU A 193 17.42 8.43 -11.73
CA GLU A 193 18.63 8.46 -10.90
C GLU A 193 19.52 7.23 -11.09
N ASP A 194 18.95 6.05 -11.37
CA ASP A 194 19.67 4.80 -11.63
C ASP A 194 20.55 4.84 -12.89
N ARG A 195 20.31 5.78 -13.82
CA ARG A 195 21.24 6.06 -14.93
C ARG A 195 22.55 6.71 -14.46
N THR A 196 22.59 7.20 -13.22
CA THR A 196 23.75 7.86 -12.60
C THR A 196 24.42 6.91 -11.59
N MET A 197 24.97 5.81 -12.11
CA MET A 197 26.15 5.11 -11.57
C MET A 197 26.13 4.69 -10.07
N SER A 198 25.42 3.62 -9.70
CA SER A 198 25.79 2.65 -8.63
C SER A 198 24.68 1.62 -8.35
N SER A 199 23.42 2.05 -8.37
CA SER A 199 22.26 1.26 -7.92
C SER A 199 21.68 0.32 -8.98
N ALA A 200 21.81 0.62 -10.28
CA ALA A 200 21.46 -0.29 -11.37
C ALA A 200 22.16 -1.66 -11.31
N ARG A 201 23.41 -1.71 -10.78
CA ARG A 201 24.08 -2.99 -10.51
C ARG A 201 23.39 -3.77 -9.41
N ARG A 202 22.97 -3.12 -8.32
CA ARG A 202 22.29 -3.79 -7.18
C ARG A 202 20.90 -4.28 -7.56
N TYR A 203 20.14 -3.49 -8.32
CA TYR A 203 18.83 -3.90 -8.84
C TYR A 203 18.95 -5.01 -9.88
N GLY A 204 19.95 -4.92 -10.79
CA GLY A 204 20.29 -6.00 -11.71
C GLY A 204 20.67 -7.29 -10.97
N THR A 205 21.52 -7.20 -9.94
CA THR A 205 21.89 -8.37 -9.11
C THR A 205 20.68 -8.94 -8.35
N LEU A 206 19.78 -8.11 -7.83
CA LEU A 206 18.54 -8.56 -7.18
C LEU A 206 17.58 -9.23 -8.15
N GLN A 207 17.40 -8.67 -9.35
CA GLN A 207 16.58 -9.29 -10.40
C GLN A 207 17.21 -10.59 -10.90
N GLU A 208 18.54 -10.64 -11.07
CA GLU A 208 19.27 -11.84 -11.43
C GLU A 208 19.11 -12.93 -10.36
N LEU A 209 19.25 -12.58 -9.07
CA LEU A 209 19.04 -13.49 -7.94
C LEU A 209 17.61 -14.04 -7.92
N VAL A 210 16.60 -13.18 -8.02
CA VAL A 210 15.20 -13.60 -8.06
C VAL A 210 14.92 -14.49 -9.28
N SER A 211 15.50 -14.18 -10.44
CA SER A 211 15.34 -14.99 -11.65
C SER A 211 16.03 -16.36 -11.54
N ALA A 212 17.17 -16.42 -10.88
CA ALA A 212 17.90 -17.65 -10.61
C ALA A 212 17.12 -18.56 -9.64
N ASP A 213 16.56 -17.98 -8.59
CA ASP A 213 15.72 -18.69 -7.62
C ASP A 213 14.44 -19.23 -8.27
N LEU A 214 13.77 -18.43 -9.10
CA LEU A 214 12.59 -18.88 -9.86
C LEU A 214 12.92 -20.03 -10.83
N LYS A 215 14.09 -19.98 -11.46
CA LYS A 215 14.55 -21.07 -12.34
C LYS A 215 14.86 -22.33 -11.54
N HIS A 216 15.46 -22.19 -10.36
CA HIS A 216 15.74 -23.31 -9.47
C HIS A 216 14.46 -23.97 -8.96
N ILE A 217 13.45 -23.18 -8.59
CA ILE A 217 12.12 -23.67 -8.21
C ILE A 217 11.51 -24.48 -9.35
N ARG A 218 11.56 -23.97 -10.58
CA ARG A 218 11.02 -24.66 -11.76
C ARG A 218 11.74 -25.97 -12.09
N ASP A 219 13.05 -26.01 -11.91
CA ASP A 219 13.84 -27.25 -12.08
C ASP A 219 13.51 -28.29 -10.99
N LEU A 220 13.25 -27.83 -9.77
CA LEU A 220 12.79 -28.70 -8.68
C LEU A 220 11.39 -29.25 -8.96
N GLU A 221 10.47 -28.43 -9.49
CA GLU A 221 9.14 -28.86 -9.93
C GLU A 221 9.22 -29.95 -11.02
N LEU A 222 10.10 -29.78 -12.01
CA LEU A 222 10.31 -30.76 -13.07
C LEU A 222 10.91 -32.08 -12.56
N LYS A 223 11.89 -32.00 -11.66
CA LYS A 223 12.47 -33.20 -11.02
C LYS A 223 11.46 -33.92 -10.13
N LEU A 224 10.63 -33.17 -9.41
CA LEU A 224 9.56 -33.71 -8.59
C LEU A 224 8.53 -34.44 -9.45
N ALA A 225 8.14 -33.85 -10.59
CA ALA A 225 7.24 -34.48 -11.56
C ALA A 225 7.85 -35.76 -12.17
N ALA A 226 9.16 -35.80 -12.40
CA ALA A 226 9.86 -36.97 -12.93
C ALA A 226 10.03 -38.11 -11.89
N LEU A 227 9.96 -37.80 -10.60
CA LEU A 227 10.08 -38.77 -9.50
C LEU A 227 8.74 -39.38 -9.09
N GLN A 228 7.62 -38.86 -9.59
CA GLN A 228 6.30 -39.43 -9.34
C GLN A 228 6.01 -40.53 -10.38
N PRO A 229 5.91 -41.82 -10.00
CA PRO A 229 5.39 -42.83 -10.92
C PRO A 229 3.95 -42.47 -11.31
N PRO A 230 3.48 -42.83 -12.52
CA PRO A 230 2.12 -42.55 -12.95
C PRO A 230 1.14 -43.10 -11.90
N VAL A 231 0.31 -42.22 -11.37
CA VAL A 231 -0.66 -42.56 -10.32
C VAL A 231 -1.67 -43.55 -10.91
N GLN A 232 -1.58 -44.81 -10.50
CA GLN A 232 -2.59 -45.81 -10.82
C GLN A 232 -3.82 -45.55 -9.95
N HIS A 233 -4.92 -45.12 -10.57
CA HIS A 233 -6.16 -44.85 -9.86
C HIS A 233 -6.95 -46.14 -9.70
N PHE A 234 -7.32 -46.49 -8.47
CA PHE A 234 -8.21 -47.61 -8.20
C PHE A 234 -9.53 -47.09 -7.63
N VAL A 235 -10.66 -47.47 -8.24
CA VAL A 235 -12.00 -47.12 -7.77
C VAL A 235 -12.69 -48.39 -7.27
N ARG A 236 -13.42 -48.26 -6.16
CA ARG A 236 -14.22 -49.35 -5.59
C ARG A 236 -15.49 -49.49 -6.44
N GLY A 237 -15.65 -50.63 -7.11
CA GLY A 237 -16.82 -50.89 -7.95
C GLY A 237 -18.11 -50.80 -7.13
N THR A 238 -19.06 -49.98 -7.59
CA THR A 238 -20.42 -49.96 -7.04
C THR A 238 -21.40 -50.37 -8.15
N GLU A 239 -22.20 -51.41 -7.89
CA GLU A 239 -23.34 -51.70 -8.77
C GLU A 239 -24.46 -50.67 -8.57
N LYS A 240 -25.18 -50.39 -9.66
CA LYS A 240 -26.38 -49.54 -9.67
C LYS A 240 -27.45 -50.17 -8.77
N GLY A 241 -27.53 -49.70 -7.53
CA GLY A 241 -28.52 -50.19 -6.56
C GLY A 241 -28.19 -49.94 -5.09
N GLY A 242 -27.08 -49.27 -4.76
CA GLY A 242 -26.87 -48.69 -3.42
C GLY A 242 -26.65 -49.70 -2.29
N LYS A 243 -26.28 -50.96 -2.58
CA LYS A 243 -25.72 -51.87 -1.58
C LYS A 243 -24.22 -52.06 -1.80
N PRO A 244 -23.36 -51.86 -0.78
CA PRO A 244 -21.92 -52.04 -0.92
C PRO A 244 -21.56 -53.52 -1.07
N ASP A 245 -20.89 -53.87 -2.17
CA ASP A 245 -20.39 -55.22 -2.45
C ASP A 245 -19.07 -55.50 -1.69
N LYS A 246 -18.80 -56.79 -1.46
CA LYS A 246 -17.57 -57.35 -0.90
C LYS A 246 -16.49 -57.65 -1.96
N SER A 247 -16.64 -57.20 -3.21
CA SER A 247 -15.61 -57.36 -4.26
C SER A 247 -14.69 -56.14 -4.38
N GLY A 248 -13.43 -56.39 -4.78
CA GLY A 248 -12.27 -55.51 -4.58
C GLY A 248 -12.10 -54.32 -5.53
N TRP A 249 -10.99 -53.60 -5.33
CA TRP A 249 -10.59 -52.39 -6.06
C TRP A 249 -10.26 -52.68 -7.54
N VAL A 250 -10.69 -51.82 -8.47
CA VAL A 250 -10.42 -51.95 -9.91
C VAL A 250 -9.67 -50.72 -10.42
N GLU A 251 -8.61 -50.93 -11.21
CA GLU A 251 -7.78 -49.88 -11.80
C GLU A 251 -8.52 -49.14 -12.93
N THR A 252 -8.41 -47.82 -12.98
CA THR A 252 -9.02 -46.96 -14.00
C THR A 252 -8.00 -45.94 -14.50
N THR A 253 -8.03 -45.69 -15.81
CA THR A 253 -7.34 -44.57 -16.46
C THR A 253 -8.35 -43.44 -16.69
N PHE A 254 -8.03 -42.23 -16.23
CA PHE A 254 -8.81 -41.03 -16.57
C PHE A 254 -8.63 -40.71 -18.07
N GLY A 255 -9.74 -40.47 -18.77
CA GLY A 255 -9.78 -39.84 -20.09
C GLY A 255 -10.15 -38.37 -19.95
#